data_AF-A0AAV7KCI2-F1
#
_entry.id   AF-A0AAV7KCI2-F1
#
_cell.length_a   1.000
_cell.length_b   1.000
_cell.length_c   1.000
_cell.angle_alpha   90.00
_cell.angle_beta   90.00
_cell.angle_gamma   90.00
#
_symmetry.space_group_name_H-M   'P 1'
#
loop_
_entity.id
_entity.type
_entity.pdbx_description
1 polymer ?
#
loop_
_entity_poly.entity_id
_entity_poly.type
_entity_poly.pdbx_seq_one_letter_code
_entity_poly.pdbx_strand_id
1 'polypeptide(L)'
;MIYQTEASMVIMLTTRKEKAKILSGISNRVCYWPKKDKPINSEPFVSTLINSTETNAFVKQEISLKNTLAGKEHSFTQCISPLWNEDGTLNDVLSAIALLIRIMKQKQGSNNVPIIIHCEDGISKTGIMMTVLNSIKELNMRKSINIFNAVKNLRRQRMNMVPTLACYTTCYSLLNEYCSIHL
;
A
#
# COMPACT_ATOMS: atom_id res chain seq x y z
N MET A 1 -8.92 13.41 -1.01
CA MET A 1 -7.90 12.79 -1.88
C MET A 1 -8.46 11.61 -2.66
N ILE A 2 -8.86 10.49 -2.03
CA ILE A 2 -9.33 9.27 -2.72
C ILE A 2 -10.39 9.57 -3.78
N TYR A 3 -11.45 10.31 -3.40
CA TYR A 3 -12.52 10.71 -4.32
C TYR A 3 -12.02 11.58 -5.49
N GLN A 4 -11.24 12.61 -5.21
CA GLN A 4 -10.76 13.57 -6.22
C GLN A 4 -9.83 12.92 -7.25
N THR A 5 -9.02 11.95 -6.83
CA THR A 5 -8.09 11.24 -7.71
C THR A 5 -8.72 9.97 -8.30
N GLU A 6 -9.98 9.68 -7.97
CA GLU A 6 -10.70 8.46 -8.34
C GLU A 6 -9.90 7.19 -8.04
N ALA A 7 -9.11 7.19 -6.97
CA ALA A 7 -8.10 6.15 -6.75
C ALA A 7 -8.75 4.75 -6.70
N SER A 8 -8.27 3.82 -7.52
CA SER A 8 -8.87 2.48 -7.63
C SER A 8 -8.46 1.56 -6.46
N MET A 9 -7.32 1.85 -5.85
CA MET A 9 -6.76 1.05 -4.77
C MET A 9 -6.00 1.89 -3.74
N VAL A 10 -6.17 1.53 -2.47
CA VAL A 10 -5.44 2.08 -1.32
C VAL A 10 -4.72 0.95 -0.59
N ILE A 11 -3.45 1.14 -0.28
CA ILE A 11 -2.61 0.14 0.36
C ILE A 11 -2.05 0.72 1.63
N MET A 12 -2.42 0.10 2.74
CA MET A 12 -1.94 0.42 4.07
C MET A 12 -0.92 -0.61 4.51
N LEU A 13 0.35 -0.19 4.57
CA LEU A 13 1.46 -1.01 5.06
C LEU A 13 1.59 -0.80 6.56
N THR A 14 1.53 -1.89 7.32
CA THR A 14 1.47 -1.84 8.78
C THR A 14 2.16 -3.06 9.40
N THR A 15 2.35 -3.07 10.71
CA THR A 15 2.81 -4.25 11.45
C THR A 15 1.64 -5.13 11.90
N ARG A 16 1.90 -6.38 12.31
CA ARG A 16 0.86 -7.28 12.86
C ARG A 16 0.19 -6.69 14.10
N LYS A 17 0.97 -6.13 15.02
CA LYS A 17 0.45 -5.48 16.23
C LYS A 17 -0.32 -4.21 15.92
N GLU A 18 0.15 -3.40 14.97
CA GLU A 18 -0.59 -2.23 14.51
C GLU A 18 -1.93 -2.64 13.89
N LYS A 19 -1.96 -3.65 13.01
CA LYS A 19 -3.20 -4.22 12.48
C LYS A 19 -4.14 -4.64 13.63
N ALA A 20 -3.63 -5.37 14.63
CA ALA A 20 -4.43 -5.79 15.77
C ALA A 20 -5.02 -4.59 16.54
N LYS A 21 -4.21 -3.57 16.85
CA LYS A 21 -4.64 -2.34 17.54
C LYS A 21 -5.66 -1.53 16.73
N ILE A 22 -5.47 -1.46 15.42
CA ILE A 22 -6.36 -0.74 14.49
C ILE A 22 -7.72 -1.45 14.41
N LEU A 23 -7.71 -2.77 14.24
CA LEU A 23 -8.94 -3.55 14.14
C LEU A 23 -9.70 -3.57 15.48
N SER A 24 -8.98 -3.68 16.60
CA SER A 24 -9.56 -3.63 17.95
C SER A 24 -10.02 -2.24 18.39
N GLY A 25 -9.64 -1.17 17.67
CA GLY A 25 -10.00 0.21 18.02
C GLY A 25 -9.22 0.79 19.20
N ILE A 26 -8.11 0.14 19.60
CA ILE A 26 -7.23 0.57 20.71
C ILE A 26 -6.10 1.48 20.19
N SER A 27 -5.98 1.65 18.88
CA SER A 27 -4.96 2.52 18.29
C SER A 27 -5.31 4.00 18.47
N ASN A 28 -4.32 4.82 18.85
CA ASN A 28 -4.41 6.29 18.77
C ASN A 28 -4.53 6.80 17.31
N ARG A 29 -4.41 5.91 16.32
CA ARG A 29 -4.66 6.26 14.91
C ARG A 29 -6.15 6.23 14.62
N VAL A 30 -6.62 7.28 13.95
CA VAL A 30 -7.99 7.35 13.43
C VAL A 30 -8.17 6.26 12.36
N CYS A 31 -9.06 5.30 12.65
CA CYS A 31 -9.55 4.36 11.63
C CYS A 31 -10.38 5.16 10.64
N TYR A 32 -9.80 5.48 9.48
CA TYR A 32 -10.44 6.33 8.48
C TYR A 32 -11.40 5.56 7.54
N TRP A 33 -11.47 4.24 7.67
CA TRP A 33 -12.30 3.37 6.83
C TRP A 33 -13.45 2.74 7.63
N PRO A 34 -14.59 2.49 6.96
CA PRO A 34 -15.78 1.96 7.61
C PRO A 34 -15.57 0.53 8.10
N LYS A 35 -16.30 0.17 9.16
CA LYS A 35 -16.43 -1.22 9.62
C LYS A 35 -17.79 -1.77 9.20
N LYS A 36 -17.97 -3.08 9.33
CA LYS A 36 -19.26 -3.73 9.05
C LYS A 36 -20.36 -3.04 9.85
N ASP A 37 -21.44 -2.66 9.18
CA ASP A 37 -22.62 -1.98 9.74
C ASP A 37 -22.31 -0.65 10.46
N LYS A 38 -21.13 -0.06 10.21
CA LYS A 38 -20.67 1.21 10.80
C LYS A 38 -20.07 2.10 9.72
N PRO A 39 -20.91 2.83 8.95
CA PRO A 39 -20.43 3.79 7.98
C PRO A 39 -19.68 4.94 8.66
N ILE A 40 -18.72 5.54 7.95
CA ILE A 40 -18.05 6.76 8.40
C ILE A 40 -18.59 7.93 7.59
N ASN A 41 -19.11 8.92 8.31
CA ASN A 41 -19.55 10.20 7.77
C ASN A 41 -18.44 11.23 7.97
N SER A 42 -17.96 11.81 6.89
CA SER A 42 -16.96 12.86 6.85
C SER A 42 -17.40 13.86 5.79
N GLU A 43 -18.31 14.76 6.15
CA GLU A 43 -18.98 15.65 5.20
C GLU A 43 -18.01 16.31 4.21
N PRO A 44 -18.31 16.28 2.89
CA PRO A 44 -19.53 15.78 2.24
C PRO A 44 -19.52 14.29 1.88
N PHE A 45 -18.64 13.49 2.49
CA PHE A 45 -18.42 12.10 2.12
C PHE A 45 -19.05 11.12 3.11
N VAL A 46 -19.64 10.05 2.58
CA VAL A 46 -20.07 8.88 3.33
C VAL A 46 -19.35 7.67 2.79
N SER A 47 -18.65 6.94 3.66
CA SER A 47 -17.96 5.71 3.29
C SER A 47 -18.62 4.49 3.90
N THR A 48 -18.83 3.46 3.08
CA THR A 48 -19.50 2.22 3.46
C THR A 48 -18.65 1.01 3.08
N LEU A 49 -18.59 0.01 3.97
CA LEU A 49 -17.91 -1.24 3.70
C LEU A 49 -18.86 -2.15 2.91
N ILE A 50 -18.48 -2.52 1.69
CA ILE A 50 -19.24 -3.42 0.83
C ILE A 50 -18.89 -4.87 1.16
N ASN A 51 -17.61 -5.18 1.16
CA ASN A 51 -17.10 -6.53 1.37
C ASN A 51 -15.74 -6.50 2.07
N SER A 52 -15.43 -7.55 2.82
CA SER A 52 -14.14 -7.74 3.47
C SER A 52 -13.72 -9.20 3.39
N THR A 53 -12.54 -9.46 2.85
CA THR A 53 -11.94 -10.79 2.73
C THR A 53 -10.54 -10.77 3.33
N GLU A 54 -10.17 -11.84 4.01
CA GLU A 54 -8.83 -11.98 4.59
C GLU A 54 -8.04 -13.03 3.81
N THR A 55 -6.81 -12.68 3.47
CA THR A 55 -5.82 -13.58 2.89
C THR A 55 -4.63 -13.67 3.83
N ASN A 56 -3.72 -14.62 3.60
CA ASN A 56 -2.49 -14.73 4.39
C ASN A 56 -1.65 -13.44 4.34
N ALA A 57 -1.68 -12.70 3.22
CA ALA A 57 -0.84 -11.53 2.98
C ALA A 57 -1.47 -10.19 3.41
N PHE A 58 -2.79 -10.07 3.32
CA PHE A 58 -3.51 -8.82 3.60
C PHE A 58 -5.01 -9.03 3.83
N VAL A 59 -5.62 -8.07 4.50
CA VAL A 59 -7.09 -7.91 4.52
C VAL A 59 -7.49 -7.02 3.34
N LYS A 60 -8.34 -7.53 2.46
CA LYS A 60 -8.91 -6.80 1.33
C LYS A 60 -10.31 -6.31 1.70
N GLN A 61 -10.53 -5.01 1.57
CA GLN A 61 -11.82 -4.37 1.80
C GLN A 61 -12.28 -3.64 0.54
N GLU A 62 -13.54 -3.83 0.18
CA GLU A 62 -14.20 -3.07 -0.89
C GLU A 62 -15.05 -2.00 -0.25
N ILE A 63 -14.75 -0.74 -0.58
CA ILE A 63 -15.33 0.43 0.08
C ILE A 63 -15.99 1.29 -0.99
N SER A 64 -17.23 1.69 -0.73
CA SER A 64 -17.91 2.76 -1.47
C SER A 64 -17.68 4.09 -0.76
N LEU A 65 -17.41 5.13 -1.56
CA LEU A 65 -17.26 6.51 -1.12
C LEU A 65 -18.25 7.38 -1.90
N LYS A 66 -19.32 7.79 -1.23
CA LYS A 66 -20.37 8.64 -1.80
C LYS A 66 -20.14 10.09 -1.42
N ASN A 67 -20.16 10.98 -2.41
CA ASN A 67 -20.23 12.43 -2.20
C ASN A 67 -21.71 12.84 -2.17
N THR A 68 -22.22 13.21 -1.00
CA THR A 68 -23.65 13.52 -0.81
C THR A 68 -24.09 14.80 -1.49
N LEU A 69 -23.18 15.75 -1.71
CA LEU A 69 -23.48 17.00 -2.42
C LEU A 69 -23.52 16.80 -3.94
N ALA A 70 -22.60 16.01 -4.48
CA ALA A 70 -22.51 15.76 -5.93
C ALA A 70 -23.41 14.62 -6.41
N GLY A 71 -23.95 13.80 -5.50
CA GLY A 71 -24.72 12.60 -5.83
C GLY A 71 -23.91 11.49 -6.51
N LYS A 72 -22.58 11.60 -6.55
CA LYS A 72 -21.68 10.64 -7.19
C LYS A 72 -21.07 9.69 -6.16
N GLU A 73 -20.80 8.47 -6.61
CA GLU A 73 -20.25 7.39 -5.81
C GLU A 73 -19.02 6.81 -6.50
N HIS A 74 -17.97 6.55 -5.72
CA HIS A 74 -16.72 5.95 -6.17
C HIS A 74 -16.38 4.75 -5.32
N SER A 75 -16.16 3.60 -5.94
CA SER A 75 -15.78 2.36 -5.24
C SER A 75 -14.30 2.07 -5.43
N PHE A 76 -13.63 1.67 -4.35
CA PHE A 76 -12.21 1.34 -4.38
C PHE A 76 -11.88 0.14 -3.48
N THR A 77 -10.74 -0.49 -3.75
CA THR A 77 -10.22 -1.58 -2.91
C THR A 77 -9.18 -1.05 -1.92
N GLN A 78 -9.34 -1.32 -0.64
CA GLN A 78 -8.31 -1.13 0.37
C GLN A 78 -7.63 -2.47 0.70
N CYS A 79 -6.29 -2.49 0.74
CA CYS A 79 -5.51 -3.62 1.23
C CYS A 79 -4.75 -3.22 2.49
N ILE A 80 -5.07 -3.84 3.63
CA ILE A 80 -4.34 -3.67 4.89
C ILE A 80 -3.36 -4.82 5.03
N SER A 81 -2.07 -4.52 4.90
CA SER A 81 -1.03 -5.54 4.78
C SER A 81 -0.06 -5.51 5.96
N PRO A 82 -0.16 -6.48 6.90
CA PRO A 82 0.65 -6.55 8.10
C PRO A 82 2.01 -7.24 7.83
N LEU A 83 2.79 -6.73 6.87
CA LEU A 83 4.03 -7.40 6.40
C LEU A 83 5.24 -7.13 7.31
N TRP A 84 5.18 -6.13 8.17
CA TRP A 84 6.31 -5.74 9.01
C TRP A 84 6.19 -6.25 10.46
N ASN A 85 7.33 -6.55 11.06
CA ASN A 85 7.50 -6.74 12.49
C ASN A 85 7.63 -5.40 13.23
N GLU A 86 7.60 -5.43 14.56
CA GLU A 86 7.76 -4.22 15.39
C GLU A 86 9.14 -3.59 15.27
N ASP A 87 10.17 -4.42 15.04
CA ASP A 87 11.55 -3.98 14.80
C ASP A 87 11.77 -3.42 13.39
N GLY A 88 10.74 -3.40 12.54
CA GLY A 88 10.81 -2.91 11.17
C GLY A 88 11.34 -3.91 10.15
N THR A 89 11.61 -5.16 10.54
CA THR A 89 11.94 -6.24 9.60
C THR A 89 10.69 -6.75 8.88
N LEU A 90 10.87 -7.34 7.69
CA LEU A 90 9.78 -8.03 6.99
C LEU A 90 9.52 -9.39 7.67
N ASN A 91 8.25 -9.67 7.96
CA ASN A 91 7.86 -10.93 8.58
C ASN A 91 7.60 -12.07 7.59
N ASP A 92 7.17 -11.72 6.37
CA ASP A 92 6.82 -12.69 5.33
C ASP A 92 7.12 -12.06 3.97
N VAL A 93 8.22 -12.51 3.39
CA VAL A 93 8.73 -12.02 2.10
C VAL A 93 7.82 -12.46 0.95
N LEU A 94 7.27 -13.68 1.00
CA LEU A 94 6.37 -14.21 -0.03
C LEU A 94 5.07 -13.41 -0.08
N SER A 95 4.51 -13.10 1.09
CA SER A 95 3.33 -12.22 1.18
C SER A 95 3.61 -10.81 0.65
N ALA A 96 4.82 -10.27 0.87
CA ALA A 96 5.22 -8.98 0.32
C ALA A 96 5.31 -9.02 -1.22
N ILE A 97 5.86 -10.10 -1.77
CA ILE A 97 5.92 -10.33 -3.23
C ILE A 97 4.52 -10.50 -3.81
N ALA A 98 3.63 -11.26 -3.16
CA ALA A 98 2.25 -11.40 -3.58
C ALA A 98 1.51 -10.05 -3.63
N LEU A 99 1.76 -9.17 -2.65
CA LEU A 99 1.23 -7.81 -2.66
C LEU A 99 1.82 -6.99 -3.83
N LEU A 100 3.13 -7.04 -4.07
CA LEU A 100 3.77 -6.34 -5.20
C LEU A 100 3.17 -6.76 -6.55
N ILE A 101 3.00 -8.06 -6.77
CA ILE A 101 2.37 -8.60 -7.99
C ILE A 101 0.94 -8.09 -8.11
N ARG A 102 0.18 -8.06 -7.02
CA ARG A 102 -1.20 -7.53 -7.03
C ARG A 102 -1.24 -6.05 -7.40
N ILE A 103 -0.32 -5.24 -6.88
CA ILE A 103 -0.20 -3.82 -7.24
C ILE A 103 0.09 -3.67 -8.74
N MET A 104 1.04 -4.44 -9.25
CA MET A 104 1.43 -4.40 -10.66
C MET A 104 0.26 -4.78 -11.58
N LYS A 105 -0.47 -5.86 -11.25
CA LYS A 105 -1.67 -6.28 -11.99
C LYS A 105 -2.76 -5.21 -11.96
N GLN A 106 -3.03 -4.61 -10.80
CA GLN A 106 -3.99 -3.51 -10.68
C GLN A 106 -3.61 -2.35 -11.58
N LYS A 107 -2.32 -1.96 -11.58
CA LYS A 107 -1.81 -0.84 -12.37
C LYS A 107 -1.90 -1.07 -13.88
N GLN A 108 -1.75 -2.32 -14.34
CA GLN A 108 -1.91 -2.66 -15.76
C GLN A 108 -3.36 -2.52 -16.23
N GLY A 109 -4.33 -2.82 -15.36
CA GLY A 109 -5.75 -2.74 -15.70
C GLY A 109 -6.43 -1.39 -15.44
N SER A 110 -5.79 -0.46 -14.72
CA SER A 110 -6.48 0.69 -14.13
C SER A 110 -6.58 1.96 -14.98
N ASN A 111 -6.47 1.94 -16.31
CA ASN A 111 -6.58 3.15 -17.18
C ASN A 111 -5.86 4.41 -16.63
N ASN A 112 -4.65 4.26 -16.06
CA ASN A 112 -3.88 5.32 -15.40
C ASN A 112 -4.50 5.96 -14.14
N VAL A 113 -5.55 5.36 -13.57
CA VAL A 113 -6.06 5.74 -12.26
C VAL A 113 -5.01 5.46 -11.17
N PRO A 114 -4.75 6.38 -10.23
CA PRO A 114 -3.71 6.24 -9.23
C PRO A 114 -4.01 5.15 -8.19
N ILE A 115 -2.91 4.57 -7.67
CA ILE A 115 -2.90 3.69 -6.50
C ILE A 115 -2.24 4.45 -5.37
N ILE A 116 -2.90 4.50 -4.21
CA ILE A 116 -2.38 5.15 -3.01
C ILE A 116 -1.67 4.11 -2.16
N ILE A 117 -0.41 4.38 -1.78
CA ILE A 117 0.35 3.53 -0.87
C ILE A 117 0.79 4.39 0.31
N HIS A 118 0.44 3.98 1.53
CA HIS A 118 0.87 4.69 2.73
C HIS A 118 1.25 3.70 3.85
N CYS A 119 1.97 4.22 4.82
CA CYS A 119 2.26 3.55 6.08
C CYS A 119 2.00 4.53 7.22
N GLU A 120 2.78 4.46 8.31
CA GLU A 120 2.69 5.40 9.43
C GLU A 120 3.25 6.78 9.08
N ASP A 121 4.52 6.82 8.65
CA ASP A 121 5.22 8.06 8.30
C ASP A 121 5.04 8.43 6.82
N GLY A 122 4.55 7.50 6.00
CA GLY A 122 4.46 7.64 4.55
C GLY A 122 5.83 7.77 3.87
N ILE A 123 6.88 7.25 4.49
CA ILE A 123 8.28 7.43 4.11
C ILE A 123 9.04 6.09 4.13
N SER A 124 8.97 5.33 5.23
CA SER A 124 9.79 4.12 5.42
C SER A 124 9.28 2.94 4.60
N LYS A 125 8.21 2.28 5.04
CA LYS A 125 7.61 1.11 4.38
C LYS A 125 7.09 1.47 2.99
N THR A 126 6.51 2.67 2.85
CA THR A 126 6.10 3.22 1.55
C THR A 126 7.29 3.37 0.61
N GLY A 127 8.41 3.93 1.08
CA GLY A 127 9.63 4.09 0.29
C GLY A 127 10.19 2.75 -0.20
N ILE A 128 10.20 1.73 0.66
CA ILE A 128 10.62 0.36 0.29
C ILE A 128 9.75 -0.17 -0.85
N MET A 129 8.43 -0.19 -0.67
CA MET A 129 7.50 -0.71 -1.68
C MET A 129 7.61 0.05 -3.01
N MET A 130 7.69 1.37 -2.96
CA MET A 130 7.83 2.21 -4.17
C MET A 130 9.17 1.96 -4.88
N THR A 131 10.26 1.78 -4.13
CA THR A 131 11.59 1.48 -4.69
C THR A 131 11.57 0.15 -5.42
N VAL A 132 11.00 -0.88 -4.80
CA VAL A 132 10.93 -2.23 -5.37
C VAL A 132 10.02 -2.26 -6.60
N LEU A 133 8.84 -1.61 -6.55
CA LEU A 133 7.94 -1.49 -7.70
C LEU A 133 8.62 -0.81 -8.91
N ASN A 134 9.32 0.30 -8.66
CA ASN A 134 10.05 1.00 -9.72
C ASN A 134 11.19 0.16 -10.28
N SER A 135 11.92 -0.54 -9.42
CA SER A 135 13.05 -1.41 -9.81
C SER A 135 12.58 -2.61 -10.62
N ILE A 136 11.47 -3.25 -10.26
CA ILE A 136 10.86 -4.34 -11.05
C ILE A 136 10.41 -3.82 -12.42
N LYS A 137 9.84 -2.60 -12.47
CA LYS A 137 9.49 -1.97 -13.74
C LYS A 137 10.74 -1.76 -14.61
N GLU A 138 11.83 -1.26 -14.04
CA GLU A 138 13.11 -1.09 -14.74
C GLU A 138 13.68 -2.43 -15.21
N LEU A 139 13.66 -3.46 -14.36
CA LEU A 139 14.07 -4.82 -14.72
C LEU A 139 13.31 -5.32 -15.95
N ASN A 140 11.98 -5.14 -15.97
CA ASN A 140 11.15 -5.59 -17.08
C ASN A 140 11.42 -4.83 -18.38
N MET A 141 11.73 -3.53 -18.30
CA MET A 141 11.97 -2.68 -19.47
C MET A 141 13.41 -2.73 -20.00
N ARG A 142 14.40 -2.84 -19.11
CA ARG A 142 15.83 -2.62 -19.41
C ARG A 142 16.74 -3.78 -19.00
N LYS A 143 16.18 -4.86 -18.42
CA LYS A 143 16.92 -6.03 -17.92
C LYS A 143 18.05 -5.67 -16.95
N SER A 144 17.88 -4.57 -16.23
CA SER A 144 18.85 -4.05 -15.26
C SER A 144 18.12 -3.34 -14.13
N ILE A 145 18.72 -3.33 -12.94
CA ILE A 145 18.18 -2.71 -11.73
C ILE A 145 19.22 -1.73 -11.19
N ASN A 146 18.79 -0.51 -10.84
CA ASN A 146 19.63 0.46 -10.13
C ASN A 146 18.87 1.04 -8.92
N ILE A 147 19.01 0.37 -7.78
CA ILE A 147 18.31 0.73 -6.53
C ILE A 147 18.72 2.14 -6.06
N PHE A 148 19.98 2.53 -6.22
CA PHE A 148 20.45 3.88 -5.88
C PHE A 148 19.68 4.95 -6.67
N ASN A 149 19.57 4.81 -7.98
CA ASN A 149 18.83 5.76 -8.81
C ASN A 149 17.33 5.73 -8.51
N ALA A 150 16.75 4.55 -8.26
CA ALA A 150 15.34 4.43 -7.86
C ALA A 150 15.06 5.22 -6.56
N VAL A 151 15.90 5.05 -5.53
CA VAL A 151 15.76 5.78 -4.26
C VAL A 151 16.03 7.28 -4.42
N LYS A 152 17.09 7.65 -5.17
CA LYS A 152 17.41 9.05 -5.47
C LYS A 152 16.23 9.76 -6.16
N ASN A 153 15.62 9.11 -7.15
CA ASN A 153 14.46 9.66 -7.86
C ASN A 153 13.22 9.76 -6.96
N LEU A 154 12.98 8.77 -6.09
CA LEU A 154 11.90 8.86 -5.10
C LEU A 154 12.10 10.00 -4.12
N ARG A 155 13.32 10.21 -3.63
CA ARG A 155 13.65 11.32 -2.72
C ARG A 155 13.48 12.70 -3.36
N ARG A 156 13.62 12.82 -4.69
CA ARG A 156 13.30 14.04 -5.44
C ARG A 156 11.80 14.34 -5.50
N GLN A 157 10.95 13.31 -5.45
CA GLN A 157 9.49 13.47 -5.47
C GLN A 157 8.90 13.64 -4.07
N ARG A 158 9.45 12.92 -3.07
CA ARG A 158 9.05 13.01 -1.66
C ARG A 158 10.29 12.84 -0.80
N MET A 159 10.63 13.88 -0.03
CA MET A 159 11.83 13.89 0.79
C MET A 159 11.86 12.71 1.78
N ASN A 160 13.07 12.30 2.15
CA ASN A 160 13.37 11.26 3.14
C ASN A 160 12.91 9.82 2.83
N MET A 161 12.34 9.53 1.66
CA MET A 161 11.99 8.16 1.26
C MET A 161 13.17 7.19 1.45
N VAL A 162 12.90 6.03 2.06
CA VAL A 162 13.91 5.02 2.46
C VAL A 162 14.94 5.66 3.41
N PRO A 163 14.57 5.99 4.65
CA PRO A 163 15.34 6.89 5.50
C PRO A 163 16.58 6.22 6.14
N THR A 164 16.55 4.91 6.36
CA THR A 164 17.61 4.18 7.07
C THR A 164 18.31 3.15 6.18
N LEU A 165 19.52 2.74 6.57
CA LEU A 165 20.23 1.63 5.92
C LEU A 165 19.40 0.34 5.95
N ALA A 166 18.71 0.05 7.07
CA ALA A 166 17.84 -1.12 7.16
C ALA A 166 16.72 -1.10 6.10
N CYS A 167 16.09 0.06 5.85
CA CYS A 167 15.11 0.20 4.76
C CYS A 167 15.75 -0.05 3.39
N TYR A 168 16.96 0.49 3.17
CA TYR A 168 17.69 0.32 1.92
C TYR A 168 18.07 -1.15 1.66
N THR A 169 18.60 -1.85 2.68
CA THR A 169 18.91 -3.29 2.63
C THR A 169 17.65 -4.10 2.35
N THR A 170 16.51 -3.73 2.94
CA THR A 170 15.23 -4.41 2.70
C THR A 170 14.82 -4.34 1.22
N CYS A 171 15.09 -3.23 0.53
CA CYS A 171 14.85 -3.12 -0.92
C CYS A 171 15.66 -4.18 -1.70
N TYR A 172 16.94 -4.37 -1.35
CA TYR A 172 17.78 -5.39 -1.97
C TYR A 172 17.25 -6.80 -1.70
N SER A 173 16.94 -7.12 -0.44
CA SER A 173 16.41 -8.44 -0.07
C SER A 173 15.13 -8.78 -0.83
N LEU A 174 14.18 -7.84 -0.90
CA LEU A 174 12.93 -8.03 -1.64
C LEU A 174 13.16 -8.24 -3.14
N LEU A 175 14.05 -7.46 -3.74
CA LEU A 175 14.35 -7.58 -5.18
C LEU A 175 15.08 -8.88 -5.49
N ASN A 176 16.01 -9.29 -4.62
CA ASN A 176 16.72 -10.55 -4.78
C ASN A 176 15.74 -11.73 -4.72
N GLU A 177 14.83 -11.75 -3.74
CA GLU A 177 13.81 -12.80 -3.63
C GLU A 177 12.82 -12.75 -4.80
N TYR A 178 12.42 -11.56 -5.25
CA TYR A 178 11.60 -11.45 -6.45
C TYR A 178 12.30 -12.07 -7.68
N CYS A 179 13.60 -11.80 -7.84
CA CYS A 179 14.37 -12.34 -8.96
C CYS A 179 14.52 -13.86 -8.84
N SER A 180 14.81 -14.42 -7.66
CA SER A 180 14.96 -15.87 -7.48
C SER A 180 13.69 -16.67 -7.79
N ILE A 181 12.51 -16.05 -7.64
CA ILE A 181 11.22 -16.69 -7.93
C ILE A 181 10.83 -16.56 -9.41
N HIS A 182 11.27 -15.51 -10.10
CA HIS A 182 10.75 -15.13 -11.42
C HIS A 182 11.78 -15.15 -12.57
N LEU A 183 13.05 -15.38 -12.29
CA LEU A 183 14.14 -15.52 -13.26
C LEU A 183 14.79 -16.89 -13.11
#